data_AF-A0A1D6QJ55-F1
#
_entry.id   AF-A0A1D6QJ55-F1
#
_cell.length_a   1.000
_cell.length_b   1.000
_cell.length_c   1.000
_cell.angle_alpha   90.00
_cell.angle_beta   90.00
_cell.angle_gamma   90.00
#
_symmetry.space_group_name_H-M   'P 1'
#
loop_
_entity.id
_entity.type
_entity.pdbx_description
1 polymer ?
#
loop_
_entity_poly.entity_id
_entity_poly.type
_entity_poly.pdbx_seq_one_letter_code
_entity_poly.pdbx_strand_id
1 'polypeptide(L)'
;MLSQLTTAGKVKKIFAHCLDTIKGGGIFSIGDVVQPKVKTTPLVADKPHYNVNLKTIDVGGTTLQLPAHIFEPGEKKGTIIDSGTTLTYLPELVFKEVMLAV
;
A
#
# COMPACT_ATOMS: atom_id res chain seq x y z
N MET A 1 16.18 4.19 9.25
CA MET A 1 16.89 2.91 9.48
C MET A 1 17.24 2.19 8.18
N LEU A 2 16.27 1.81 7.32
CA LEU A 2 16.58 1.11 6.04
C LEU A 2 17.53 1.88 5.12
N SER A 3 17.35 3.21 5.02
CA SER A 3 18.20 4.08 4.22
C SER A 3 19.67 4.06 4.66
N GLN A 4 19.97 3.84 5.94
CA GLN A 4 21.35 3.82 6.45
C GLN A 4 22.13 2.61 5.90
N LEU A 5 21.47 1.46 5.73
CA LEU A 5 22.08 0.27 5.13
C LEU A 5 22.43 0.50 3.65
N THR A 6 21.57 1.22 2.93
CA THR A 6 21.86 1.66 1.56
C THR A 6 23.02 2.67 1.53
N THR A 7 23.02 3.67 2.41
CA THR A 7 24.11 4.66 2.49
C THR A 7 25.45 4.00 2.81
N ALA A 8 25.45 2.94 3.61
CA ALA A 8 26.64 2.13 3.91
C ALA A 8 27.05 1.16 2.77
N GLY A 9 26.34 1.17 1.64
CA GLY A 9 26.64 0.33 0.48
C GLY A 9 26.37 -1.17 0.68
N LYS A 10 25.61 -1.56 1.71
CA LYS A 10 25.39 -2.98 2.05
C LYS A 10 24.28 -3.64 1.25
N VAL A 11 23.27 -2.87 0.88
CA VAL A 11 22.04 -3.35 0.22
C VAL A 11 21.49 -2.28 -0.71
N LYS A 12 20.73 -2.70 -1.74
CA LYS A 12 19.94 -1.77 -2.55
C LYS A 12 18.85 -1.10 -1.70
N LYS A 13 18.38 0.09 -2.10
CA LYS A 13 17.28 0.83 -1.44
C LYS A 13 15.91 0.23 -1.74
N ILE A 14 15.74 -1.05 -1.43
CA ILE A 14 14.53 -1.82 -1.66
C ILE A 14 14.41 -2.87 -0.56
N PHE A 15 13.19 -3.24 -0.22
CA PHE A 15 12.90 -4.31 0.72
C PHE A 15 11.60 -5.00 0.29
N ALA A 16 11.37 -6.19 0.82
CA ALA A 16 10.13 -6.93 0.67
C ALA A 16 9.58 -7.32 2.05
N HIS A 17 8.27 -7.23 2.21
CA HIS A 17 7.59 -7.64 3.43
C HIS A 17 6.45 -8.60 3.10
N CYS A 18 6.59 -9.84 3.57
CA CYS A 18 5.58 -10.88 3.46
C CYS A 18 5.03 -11.14 4.87
N LEU A 19 3.73 -10.93 5.06
CA LEU A 19 3.04 -11.16 6.34
C LEU A 19 2.35 -12.52 6.28
N ASP A 20 2.49 -13.33 7.34
CA ASP A 20 1.75 -14.59 7.50
C ASP A 20 0.61 -14.38 8.50
N THR A 21 -0.62 -14.40 8.00
CA THR A 21 -1.84 -14.22 8.82
C THR A 21 -2.39 -15.53 9.37
N ILE A 22 -1.86 -16.69 8.97
CA ILE A 22 -2.33 -18.00 9.42
C ILE A 22 -1.55 -18.44 10.66
N LYS A 23 -0.22 -18.38 10.60
CA LYS A 23 0.66 -18.78 11.70
C LYS A 23 1.21 -17.60 12.51
N GLY A 24 1.03 -16.38 12.00
CA GLY A 24 1.67 -15.19 12.53
C GLY A 24 3.12 -15.04 12.03
N GLY A 25 3.65 -13.82 12.18
CA GLY A 25 5.00 -13.49 11.73
C GLY A 25 5.08 -13.21 10.22
N GLY A 26 6.07 -13.81 9.55
CA GLY A 26 6.33 -13.60 8.13
C GLY A 26 7.82 -13.40 7.83
N ILE A 27 8.12 -12.78 6.70
CA ILE A 27 9.47 -12.49 6.22
C ILE A 27 9.61 -10.99 5.97
N PHE A 28 10.69 -10.41 6.47
CA PHE A 28 11.11 -9.06 6.13
C PHE A 28 12.52 -9.11 5.54
N SER A 29 12.64 -8.86 4.24
CA SER A 29 13.91 -8.96 3.50
C SER A 29 14.37 -7.58 3.06
N ILE A 30 15.62 -7.23 3.38
CA ILE A 30 16.24 -5.97 2.97
C ILE A 30 17.17 -6.26 1.79
N GLY A 31 16.97 -5.54 0.69
CA GLY A 31 17.61 -5.82 -0.59
C GLY A 31 16.62 -6.37 -1.61
N ASP A 32 17.17 -6.76 -2.75
CA ASP A 32 16.41 -7.13 -3.94
C ASP A 32 15.97 -8.60 -3.88
N VAL A 33 14.65 -8.81 -3.87
CA VAL A 33 14.06 -10.15 -3.91
C VAL A 33 13.76 -10.50 -5.37
N VAL A 34 14.50 -11.47 -5.92
CA VAL A 34 14.47 -11.79 -7.36
C VAL A 34 13.16 -12.46 -7.78
N GLN A 35 12.54 -13.24 -6.88
CA GLN A 35 11.29 -13.98 -7.09
C GLN A 35 10.42 -13.99 -5.82
N PRO A 36 9.08 -14.05 -5.95
CA PRO A 36 8.32 -14.06 -7.20
C PRO A 36 8.33 -12.70 -7.91
N LYS A 37 8.00 -12.68 -9.20
CA LYS A 37 7.74 -11.42 -9.92
C LYS A 37 6.36 -10.89 -9.52
N VAL A 38 6.30 -9.62 -9.15
CA VAL A 38 5.09 -8.96 -8.68
C VAL A 38 4.66 -7.85 -9.62
N LYS A 39 3.36 -7.56 -9.68
CA LYS A 39 2.86 -6.33 -10.29
C LYS A 39 3.32 -5.14 -9.44
N THR A 40 3.65 -4.04 -10.09
CA THR A 40 4.17 -2.83 -9.44
C THR A 40 3.27 -1.63 -9.71
N THR A 41 3.29 -0.68 -8.80
CA THR A 41 2.70 0.65 -8.96
C THR A 41 3.72 1.69 -8.50
N PRO A 42 3.79 2.86 -9.14
CA PRO A 42 4.69 3.92 -8.68
C PRO A 42 4.32 4.40 -7.27
N LEU A 43 5.34 4.61 -6.44
CA LEU A 43 5.18 5.39 -5.22
C LEU A 43 5.01 6.87 -5.56
N VAL A 44 4.19 7.58 -4.79
CA VAL A 44 4.06 9.04 -4.90
C VAL A 44 5.33 9.68 -4.34
N ALA A 45 5.99 10.50 -5.16
CA ALA A 45 7.19 11.22 -4.76
C ALA A 45 6.91 12.23 -3.64
N ASP A 46 7.94 12.54 -2.85
CA ASP A 46 7.93 13.59 -1.82
C ASP A 46 6.81 13.45 -0.77
N LYS A 47 6.34 12.21 -0.54
CA LYS A 47 5.41 11.88 0.54
C LYS A 47 6.12 11.22 1.72
N PRO A 48 5.64 11.43 2.95
CA PRO A 48 6.29 10.89 4.16
C PRO A 48 6.08 9.38 4.34
N HIS A 49 5.07 8.78 3.69
CA HIS A 49 4.76 7.35 3.78
C HIS A 49 4.92 6.66 2.42
N TYR A 50 4.70 5.34 2.39
CA TYR A 50 4.61 4.57 1.15
C TYR A 50 3.24 4.84 0.49
N ASN A 51 3.11 6.05 -0.07
CA ASN A 51 1.91 6.51 -0.75
C ASN A 51 1.83 5.94 -2.17
N VAL A 52 0.62 5.58 -2.58
CA VAL A 52 0.30 5.11 -3.93
C VAL A 52 -0.95 5.83 -4.47
N ASN A 53 -1.10 5.86 -5.80
CA ASN A 53 -2.29 6.41 -6.44
C ASN A 53 -3.33 5.31 -6.64
N LEU A 54 -4.38 5.31 -5.80
CA LEU A 54 -5.58 4.49 -6.00
C LEU A 54 -6.48 5.14 -7.07
N LYS A 55 -7.04 4.35 -7.99
CA LYS A 55 -7.87 4.88 -9.09
C LYS A 55 -9.33 4.45 -9.01
N THR A 56 -9.57 3.20 -8.67
CA THR A 56 -10.89 2.58 -8.59
C THR A 56 -10.90 1.54 -7.48
N ILE A 57 -12.10 1.17 -7.03
CA ILE A 57 -12.32 0.05 -6.12
C ILE A 57 -13.37 -0.85 -6.76
N ASP A 58 -13.05 -2.14 -6.87
CA ASP A 58 -13.93 -3.15 -7.43
C ASP A 58 -14.31 -4.15 -6.33
N VAL A 59 -15.61 -4.46 -6.22
CA VAL A 59 -16.15 -5.46 -5.29
C VAL A 59 -16.90 -6.51 -6.10
N GLY A 60 -16.52 -7.78 -5.97
CA GLY A 60 -17.13 -8.87 -6.74
C GLY A 60 -17.02 -8.72 -8.26
N GLY A 61 -16.03 -7.97 -8.77
CA GLY A 61 -15.86 -7.66 -10.19
C GLY A 61 -16.67 -6.47 -10.70
N THR A 62 -17.40 -5.76 -9.82
CA THR A 62 -18.13 -4.53 -10.15
C THR A 62 -17.41 -3.31 -9.58
N THR A 63 -17.09 -2.34 -10.43
CA THR A 63 -16.47 -1.08 -10.02
C THR A 63 -17.46 -0.19 -9.28
N LEU A 64 -17.10 0.26 -8.08
CA LEU A 64 -17.89 1.19 -7.27
C LEU A 64 -17.92 2.58 -7.91
N GLN A 65 -19.11 3.20 -7.94
CA GLN A 65 -19.31 4.54 -8.47
C GLN A 65 -18.99 5.59 -7.40
N LEU A 66 -17.70 5.88 -7.24
CA LEU A 66 -17.20 6.85 -6.26
C LEU A 66 -16.89 8.20 -6.92
N PRO A 67 -17.13 9.34 -6.22
CA PRO A 67 -16.72 10.64 -6.72
C PRO A 67 -15.20 10.68 -7.00
N ALA A 68 -14.79 11.16 -8.18
CA ALA A 68 -13.38 11.16 -8.59
C ALA A 68 -12.43 11.85 -7.60
N HIS A 69 -12.90 12.90 -6.93
CA HIS A 69 -12.12 13.66 -5.94
C HIS A 69 -11.71 12.85 -4.69
N ILE A 70 -12.30 11.66 -4.48
CA ILE A 70 -11.89 10.74 -3.42
C ILE A 70 -10.49 10.17 -3.68
N PHE A 71 -10.12 10.02 -4.95
CA PHE A 71 -8.84 9.47 -5.38
C PHE A 71 -7.77 10.54 -5.59
N GLU A 72 -8.15 11.82 -5.52
CA GLU A 72 -7.21 12.94 -5.68
C GLU A 72 -6.30 13.06 -4.45
N PRO A 73 -4.96 13.00 -4.64
CA PRO A 73 -4.02 13.17 -3.54
C PRO A 73 -4.04 14.62 -3.03
N GLY A 74 -3.96 14.79 -1.72
CA GLY A 74 -3.89 16.08 -1.04
C GLY A 74 -2.94 16.03 0.16
N GLU A 75 -2.84 17.10 0.95
CA GLU A 75 -1.97 17.09 2.15
C GLU A 75 -2.41 16.05 3.18
N LYS A 76 -3.73 15.87 3.34
CA LYS A 76 -4.34 14.90 4.26
C LYS A 76 -5.16 13.82 3.55
N LYS A 77 -4.97 13.69 2.23
CA LYS A 77 -5.71 12.74 1.38
C LYS A 77 -4.73 11.90 0.58
N GLY A 78 -4.95 10.61 0.55
CA GLY A 78 -4.17 9.67 -0.25
C GLY A 78 -4.29 8.25 0.27
N THR A 79 -3.69 7.32 -0.45
CA THR A 79 -3.64 5.90 -0.08
C THR A 79 -2.22 5.57 0.37
N ILE A 80 -2.09 4.93 1.53
CA ILE A 80 -0.81 4.49 2.10
C ILE A 80 -0.79 2.99 2.28
N ILE A 81 0.40 2.41 2.18
CA ILE A 81 0.68 1.03 2.61
C ILE A 81 1.31 1.11 3.99
N ASP A 82 0.60 0.61 5.01
CA ASP A 82 1.02 0.69 6.40
C ASP A 82 0.90 -0.67 7.10
N SER A 83 2.04 -1.31 7.35
CA SER A 83 2.10 -2.57 8.11
C SER A 83 1.88 -2.39 9.61
N GLY A 84 1.87 -1.15 10.11
CA GLY A 84 1.62 -0.82 11.52
C GLY A 84 0.14 -0.79 11.89
N THR A 85 -0.76 -0.91 10.91
CA THR A 85 -2.20 -0.85 11.10
C THR A 85 -2.86 -2.20 10.76
N THR A 86 -3.69 -2.73 11.67
CA THR A 86 -4.31 -4.06 11.53
C THR A 86 -5.40 -4.13 10.47
N LEU A 87 -6.21 -3.07 10.33
CA LEU A 87 -7.36 -3.01 9.42
C LEU A 87 -7.14 -1.96 8.34
N THR A 88 -7.77 -2.14 7.18
CA THR A 88 -7.82 -1.08 6.17
C THR A 88 -8.81 0.00 6.60
N TYR A 89 -8.34 1.24 6.71
CA TYR A 89 -9.18 2.40 6.98
C TYR A 89 -9.63 3.04 5.68
N LEU A 90 -10.93 3.24 5.55
CA LEU A 90 -11.56 3.86 4.39
C LEU A 90 -12.22 5.17 4.81
N PRO A 91 -12.21 6.21 3.97
CA PRO A 91 -13.10 7.36 4.15
C PRO A 91 -14.55 6.89 4.28
N GLU A 92 -15.35 7.58 5.10
CA GLU A 92 -16.71 7.15 5.44
C GLU A 92 -17.57 6.83 4.20
N LEU A 93 -17.50 7.69 3.17
CA LEU A 93 -18.21 7.47 1.92
C LEU A 93 -17.79 6.15 1.24
N VAL A 94 -16.48 5.89 1.16
CA VAL A 94 -15.94 4.68 0.53
C VAL A 94 -16.31 3.44 1.35
N PHE A 95 -16.22 3.53 2.67
CA PHE A 95 -16.62 2.45 3.57
C PHE A 95 -18.09 2.06 3.33
N LYS A 96 -18.99 3.04 3.27
CA LYS A 96 -20.42 2.82 3.02
C LYS A 96 -20.66 2.11 1.69
N GLU A 97 -20.05 2.58 0.60
CA GLU A 97 -20.20 1.95 -0.73
C GLU A 97 -19.64 0.53 -0.78
N VAL A 98 -18.50 0.26 -0.11
CA VAL A 98 -17.96 -1.09 -0.01
C VAL A 98 -18.91 -2.01 0.76
N MET A 99 -19.43 -1.56 1.91
CA MET A 99 -20.34 -2.37 2.73
C MET A 99 -21.69 -2.63 2.06
N LEU A 100 -22.14 -1.75 1.15
CA LEU A 100 -23.34 -1.98 0.34
C LEU A 100 -23.13 -3.02 -0.77
N ALA A 101 -21.89 -3.22 -1.19
CA ALA A 101 -21.54 -4.12 -2.30
C ALA A 101 -21.08 -5.52 -1.85
N VAL A 102 -21.02 -5.77 -0.53
CA VAL A 102 -20.62 -7.05 0.09
C VAL A 102 -21.84 -7.88 0.49
#